data_AF-A0A929DEZ4-F1
#
_entry.id   AF-A0A929DEZ4-F1
#
_cell.length_a   1.000
_cell.length_b   1.000
_cell.length_c   1.000
_cell.angle_alpha   90.00
_cell.angle_beta   90.00
_cell.angle_gamma   90.00
#
_symmetry.space_group_name_H-M   'P 1'
#
loop_
_entity.id
_entity.type
_entity.pdbx_description
1 polymer ?
#
loop_
_entity_poly.entity_id
_entity_poly.type
_entity_poly.pdbx_seq_one_letter_code
_entity_poly.pdbx_strand_id
1 'polypeptide(L)' 'MDLIKGDGKGLNNHMKNFIDCVKTRKKPNCPVEIAAGVASTCHLGNIAYKTGRRLYWDADKTM' A
#
# COMPACT_ATOMS: atom_id res chain seq x y z
N MET A 1 -8.99 -22.07 3.67
CA MET A 1 -8.56 -20.91 4.48
C MET A 1 -9.78 -20.01 4.55
N ASP A 2 -10.37 -19.89 5.73
CA ASP A 2 -11.62 -19.13 5.86
C ASP A 2 -11.32 -17.64 5.73
N LEU A 3 -12.13 -16.95 4.93
CA LEU A 3 -12.03 -15.50 4.77
C LEU A 3 -12.40 -14.83 6.09
N ILE A 4 -11.52 -13.96 6.59
CA ILE A 4 -11.81 -13.14 7.76
C ILE A 4 -12.81 -12.06 7.35
N LYS A 5 -13.97 -12.04 8.00
CA LYS A 5 -14.99 -11.01 7.77
C LYS A 5 -14.49 -9.66 8.27
N GLY A 6 -14.46 -8.66 7.37
CA GLY A 6 -14.13 -7.29 7.72
C GLY A 6 -15.21 -6.64 8.60
N ASP A 7 -14.80 -5.70 9.45
CA ASP A 7 -15.67 -4.91 10.33
C ASP A 7 -16.37 -3.73 9.63
N GLY A 8 -16.03 -3.47 8.35
CA GLY A 8 -16.54 -2.36 7.55
C GLY A 8 -16.02 -0.97 7.96
N LYS A 9 -15.05 -0.88 8.88
CA LYS A 9 -14.57 0.38 9.46
C LYS A 9 -13.13 0.75 9.05
N GLY A 10 -12.62 0.12 7.99
CA GLY A 10 -11.23 0.27 7.54
C GLY A 10 -10.74 1.71 7.43
N LEU A 11 -11.53 2.61 6.84
CA LEU A 11 -11.15 4.03 6.69
C LEU A 11 -11.02 4.75 8.05
N ASN A 12 -11.98 4.54 8.96
CA ASN A 12 -11.93 5.12 10.30
C ASN A 12 -10.76 4.55 11.12
N ASN A 13 -10.54 3.25 11.03
CA ASN A 13 -9.43 2.57 11.71
C ASN A 13 -8.06 3.09 11.19
N HIS A 14 -7.94 3.30 9.89
CA HIS A 14 -6.74 3.86 9.26
C HIS A 14 -6.46 5.29 9.73
N MET A 15 -7.47 6.16 9.72
CA MET A 15 -7.33 7.54 10.17
C MET A 15 -7.01 7.63 11.67
N LYS A 16 -7.65 6.78 12.49
CA LYS A 16 -7.34 6.67 13.92
C LYS A 16 -5.87 6.30 14.14
N ASN A 17 -5.37 5.28 13.43
CA ASN A 17 -3.95 4.88 13.52
C ASN A 17 -3.02 6.05 13.17
N PHE A 18 -3.30 6.78 12.08
CA PHE A 18 -2.49 7.93 11.68
C PHE A 18 -2.43 9.01 12.77
N ILE A 19 -3.59 9.44 13.29
CA ILE A 19 -3.66 10.48 14.33
C ILE A 19 -2.94 10.03 15.61
N ASP A 20 -3.14 8.77 16.03
CA ASP A 20 -2.50 8.22 17.23
C ASP A 20 -0.96 8.18 17.05
N CYS A 21 -0.47 7.84 15.86
CA CYS A 21 0.96 7.88 15.51
C CYS A 21 1.53 9.30 15.51
N VAL A 22 0.79 10.30 15.00
CA VAL A 22 1.20 11.72 15.06
C VAL A 22 1.38 12.18 16.52
N LYS A 23 0.43 11.85 17.40
CA LYS A 23 0.48 12.23 18.82
C LYS A 23 1.62 11.54 19.56
N THR A 24 1.83 10.26 19.28
CA THR A 24 2.81 9.42 20.00
C THR A 24 4.19 9.41 19.36
N ARG A 25 4.35 10.04 18.19
CA ARG A 25 5.56 10.00 17.35
C ARG A 25 5.98 8.58 16.95
N LYS A 26 5.01 7.65 16.90
CA LYS A 26 5.22 6.28 16.41
C LYS A 26 5.04 6.21 14.88
N LYS A 27 5.61 5.18 14.27
CA LYS A 27 5.42 4.90 12.83
C LYS A 27 3.99 4.38 12.58
N PRO A 28 3.26 4.87 11.56
CA PRO A 28 1.95 4.34 11.20
C PRO A 28 2.05 2.94 10.60
N ASN A 29 0.93 2.22 10.60
CA ASN A 29 0.85 0.89 9.96
C ASN A 29 1.12 0.96 8.45
N CYS A 30 0.79 2.09 7.82
CA CYS A 30 1.13 2.40 6.43
C CYS A 30 2.07 3.61 6.40
N PRO A 31 3.38 3.41 6.51
CA PRO A 31 4.36 4.48 6.35
C PRO A 31 4.55 4.85 4.87
N VAL A 32 5.19 6.00 4.63
CA VAL A 32 5.35 6.55 3.28
C VAL A 32 6.13 5.62 2.35
N GLU A 33 7.11 4.88 2.86
CA GLU A 33 7.90 3.94 2.04
C GLU A 33 7.02 2.82 1.47
N ILE A 34 6.05 2.33 2.27
CA ILE A 34 5.09 1.32 1.82
C ILE A 34 4.12 1.91 0.80
N ALA A 35 3.64 3.13 1.04
CA ALA A 35 2.75 3.81 0.10
C ALA A 35 3.41 4.05 -1.28
N ALA A 36 4.70 4.41 -1.29
CA ALA A 36 5.48 4.56 -2.52
C ALA A 36 5.59 3.23 -3.29
N GLY A 37 5.86 2.12 -2.60
CA GLY A 37 5.88 0.78 -3.21
C GLY A 37 4.52 0.36 -3.78
N VAL A 38 3.43 0.66 -3.08
CA VAL A 38 2.07 0.41 -3.55
C VAL A 38 1.78 1.20 -4.83
N ALA A 39 2.11 2.50 -4.87
CA ALA A 39 1.92 3.33 -6.05
C ALA A 39 2.67 2.77 -7.27
N SER A 40 3.95 2.41 -7.11
CA SER A 40 4.76 1.75 -8.15
C SER A 40 4.12 0.46 -8.65
N THR A 41 3.59 -0.37 -7.75
CA THR A 41 2.89 -1.62 -8.10
C THR A 41 1.61 -1.36 -8.90
N CYS A 42 0.81 -0.37 -8.49
CA CYS A 42 -0.40 0.03 -9.23
C CYS A 42 -0.05 0.54 -10.64
N HIS A 43 1.02 1.32 -10.78
CA HIS A 43 1.50 1.76 -12.08
C HIS A 43 1.98 0.59 -12.95
N LEU A 44 2.70 -0.37 -12.39
CA LEU A 44 3.12 -1.57 -13.10
C LEU A 44 1.91 -2.34 -13.66
N GLY A 45 0.87 -2.52 -12.84
CA GLY A 45 -0.39 -3.14 -13.28
C GLY A 45 -1.05 -2.38 -14.43
N ASN A 46 -1.13 -1.05 -14.34
CA ASN A 46 -1.67 -0.21 -15.39
C ASN A 46 -0.87 -0.31 -16.71
N ILE A 47 0.46 -0.37 -16.64
CA ILE A 47 1.32 -0.52 -17.82
C ILE A 47 1.14 -1.91 -18.43
N ALA A 48 1.11 -2.97 -17.62
CA ALA A 48 0.90 -4.33 -18.09
C ALA A 48 -0.44 -4.45 -18.84
N TYR A 49 -1.50 -3.87 -18.27
CA TYR A 49 -2.82 -3.82 -18.88
C TYR A 49 -2.80 -3.07 -20.23
N LYS A 50 -2.23 -1.86 -20.27
CA LYS A 50 -2.19 -1.02 -21.49
C LYS A 50 -1.34 -1.62 -22.60
N THR A 51 -0.27 -2.33 -22.25
CA THR A 51 0.69 -2.87 -23.23
C THR A 51 0.39 -4.31 -23.64
N GLY A 52 -0.48 -5.02 -22.91
CA GLY A 52 -0.72 -6.45 -23.11
C GLY A 52 0.50 -7.34 -22.83
N ARG A 53 1.51 -6.81 -22.13
CA ARG A 53 2.78 -7.51 -21.85
C ARG A 53 2.88 -7.88 -20.38
N ARG A 54 3.47 -9.06 -20.12
CA ARG A 54 3.96 -9.40 -18.78
C ARG A 54 5.17 -8.52 -18.46
N LEU A 55 5.10 -7.84 -17.32
CA LEU A 55 6.19 -7.03 -16.79
C LEU A 55 6.85 -7.76 -15.63
N TYR A 56 8.17 -7.56 -15.47
CA TYR A 56 8.93 -8.04 -14.34
C TYR A 56 9.44 -6.84 -13.56
N TRP A 57 9.30 -6.91 -12.24
CA TRP A 57 9.82 -5.90 -11.34
C TRP A 57 11.35 -6.07 -11.23
N ASP A 58 12.09 -4.97 -11.44
CA ASP A 58 13.55 -4.89 -11.25
C ASP A 58 13.82 -4.15 -9.93
N ALA A 59 14.02 -4.92 -8.85
CA ALA A 59 14.18 -4.38 -7.51
C ALA A 59 15.51 -3.63 -7.32
N ASP A 60 16.51 -3.93 -8.15
CA ASP A 60 17.86 -3.35 -8.03
C ASP A 60 17.93 -1.91 -8.58
N LYS A 61 16.88 -1.46 -9.29
CA LYS A 61 16.75 -0.08 -9.81
C LYS A 61 15.83 0.82 -8.99
N THR A 62 15.39 0.38 -7.82
CA THR A 62 14.55 1.20 -6.95
C THR A 62 15.42 2.15 -6.12
N MET A 63 15.15 3.46 -6.18
CA MET A 63 15.74 4.47 -5.28
C MET A 63 15.45 4.16 -3.81
#